data_AF-A0A1G0Y0R9-F1
#
_entry.id   AF-A0A1G0Y0R9-F1
#
_cell.length_a   1.000
_cell.length_b   1.000
_cell.length_c   1.000
_cell.angle_alpha   90.00
_cell.angle_beta   90.00
_cell.angle_gamma   90.00
#
_symmetry.space_group_name_H-M   'P 1'
#
loop_
_entity.id
_entity.type
_entity.pdbx_description
1 polymer ?
#
loop_
_entity_poly.entity_id
_entity_poly.type
_entity_poly.pdbx_seq_one_letter_code
_entity_poly.pdbx_strand_id
1 'polypeptide(L)'
;MDKGRTKTGWAEEKEEKVIVDNPFEKEILQFEKEDRNNPPPEKAVLFVGSSSFRLWDSMEEDFSGIKVINRGFGGASFSDIIHYADRIIIPYKPENVLIYAGSHDLHEGNATPEEVLESLKELCKLVWTRLPKTKFYFVSMKPSIAKWGNIELDQKTNHLIWQYSKKTDRFEYIDIWNIVDPEKWTTDKV
;
A
#
# COMPACT_ATOMS: atom_id res chain seq x y z
N MET A 1 14.81 -12.29 69.39
CA MET A 1 15.74 -11.94 68.31
C MET A 1 15.84 -13.20 67.47
N ASP A 2 15.33 -13.34 66.26
CA ASP A 2 15.31 -12.44 65.11
C ASP A 2 14.13 -12.83 64.19
N LYS A 3 13.60 -11.87 63.43
CA LYS A 3 12.35 -11.96 62.65
C LYS A 3 12.67 -12.30 61.19
N GLY A 4 12.46 -13.55 60.79
CA GLY A 4 12.50 -13.95 59.38
C GLY A 4 11.14 -13.77 58.69
N ARG A 5 10.91 -12.61 58.07
CA ARG A 5 9.77 -12.33 57.19
C ARG A 5 10.32 -12.09 55.78
N THR A 6 9.97 -12.92 54.82
CA THR A 6 9.86 -12.49 53.42
C THR A 6 8.73 -13.27 52.76
N LYS A 7 7.61 -12.56 52.57
CA LYS A 7 6.54 -12.98 51.67
C LYS A 7 7.01 -12.71 50.24
N THR A 8 6.92 -13.73 49.40
CA THR A 8 7.04 -13.68 47.96
C THR A 8 5.95 -12.76 47.39
N GLY A 9 6.36 -11.62 46.84
CA GLY A 9 5.52 -10.81 45.96
C GLY A 9 5.77 -11.28 44.54
N TRP A 10 4.79 -11.97 43.95
CA TRP A 10 4.72 -12.15 42.51
C TRP A 10 4.34 -10.79 41.92
N ALA A 11 5.35 -10.06 41.42
CA ALA A 11 5.10 -8.90 40.58
C ALA A 11 4.55 -9.42 39.25
N GLU A 12 3.34 -9.01 38.91
CA GLU A 12 2.82 -9.13 37.55
C GLU A 12 3.76 -8.33 36.64
N GLU A 13 4.56 -9.03 35.84
CA GLU A 13 5.25 -8.45 34.70
C GLU A 13 4.17 -7.91 33.76
N LYS A 14 3.96 -6.60 33.78
CA LYS A 14 3.26 -5.92 32.71
C LYS A 14 4.10 -6.15 31.46
N GLU A 15 3.57 -6.93 30.52
CA GLU A 15 4.06 -6.93 29.14
C GLU A 15 3.97 -5.49 28.62
N GLU A 16 5.09 -4.77 28.71
CA GLU A 16 5.30 -3.55 27.95
C GLU A 16 5.29 -3.98 26.48
N LYS A 17 4.14 -3.85 25.82
CA LYS A 17 4.06 -3.91 24.37
C LYS A 17 5.10 -2.93 23.86
N VAL A 18 6.14 -3.46 23.23
CA VAL A 18 7.07 -2.65 22.44
C VAL A 18 6.22 -2.00 21.36
N ILE A 19 5.82 -0.75 21.60
CA ILE A 19 5.26 0.10 20.56
C ILE A 19 6.46 0.41 19.69
N VAL A 20 6.66 -0.42 18.66
CA VAL A 20 7.46 -0.01 17.51
C VAL A 20 6.74 1.22 17.00
N ASP A 21 7.36 2.40 17.15
CA ASP A 21 6.88 3.64 16.56
C ASP A 21 6.85 3.40 15.05
N ASN A 22 5.70 2.97 14.53
CA ASN A 22 5.55 2.67 13.12
C ASN A 22 5.61 4.03 12.39
N PRO A 23 6.53 4.21 11.43
CA PRO A 23 6.78 5.50 10.81
C PRO A 23 5.54 6.14 10.18
N PHE A 24 4.51 5.36 9.88
CA PHE A 24 3.29 5.83 9.21
C PHE A 24 2.09 6.04 10.14
N GLU A 25 2.23 5.79 11.45
CA GLU A 25 1.11 5.88 12.39
C GLU A 25 0.48 7.29 12.40
N LYS A 26 1.31 8.33 12.26
CA LYS A 26 0.83 9.72 12.21
C LYS A 26 -0.05 9.97 10.99
N GLU A 27 0.35 9.47 9.82
CA GLU A 27 -0.45 9.53 8.60
C GLU A 27 -1.77 8.77 8.75
N ILE A 28 -1.75 7.57 9.36
CA ILE A 28 -2.98 6.80 9.55
C ILE A 28 -3.96 7.51 10.50
N LEU A 29 -3.45 8.07 11.60
CA LEU A 29 -4.26 8.87 12.53
C LEU A 29 -4.85 10.12 11.87
N GLN A 30 -4.12 10.70 10.91
CA GLN A 30 -4.60 11.85 10.15
C GLN A 30 -5.77 11.44 9.22
N PHE A 31 -5.68 10.31 8.52
CA PHE A 31 -6.81 9.79 7.74
C PHE A 31 -8.04 9.52 8.61
N GLU A 32 -7.86 8.90 9.78
CA GLU A 32 -8.97 8.65 10.71
C GLU A 32 -9.59 9.95 11.24
N LYS A 33 -8.78 11.00 11.44
CA LYS A 33 -9.27 12.32 11.83
C LYS A 33 -10.05 12.98 10.70
N GLU A 34 -9.57 12.89 9.47
CA GLU A 34 -10.28 13.39 8.29
C GLU A 34 -11.64 12.71 8.15
N ASP A 35 -11.69 11.39 8.30
CA ASP A 35 -12.92 10.61 8.19
C ASP A 35 -13.95 10.95 9.26
N ARG A 36 -13.50 11.28 10.48
CA ARG A 36 -14.40 11.76 11.54
C ARG A 36 -14.99 13.13 11.21
N ASN A 37 -14.21 14.00 10.57
CA ASN A 37 -14.64 15.36 10.24
C ASN A 37 -15.47 15.41 8.95
N ASN A 38 -15.15 14.53 8.00
CA ASN A 38 -15.79 14.41 6.70
C ASN A 38 -15.97 12.92 6.38
N PRO A 39 -17.13 12.32 6.74
CA PRO A 39 -17.39 10.91 6.53
C PRO A 39 -17.11 10.47 5.09
N PRO A 40 -16.38 9.36 4.87
CA PRO A 40 -16.02 8.91 3.54
C PRO A 40 -17.24 8.67 2.66
N PRO A 41 -17.20 9.07 1.38
CA PRO A 41 -18.29 8.81 0.47
C PRO A 41 -18.46 7.31 0.18
N GLU A 42 -19.71 6.85 0.10
CA GLU A 42 -20.01 5.51 -0.41
C GLU A 42 -19.63 5.36 -1.88
N LYS A 43 -19.28 4.12 -2.26
CA LYS A 43 -18.94 3.70 -3.64
C LYS A 43 -17.76 4.46 -4.26
N ALA A 44 -16.88 4.99 -3.43
CA ALA A 44 -15.66 5.62 -3.90
C ALA A 44 -14.62 4.59 -4.36
N VAL A 45 -13.77 5.00 -5.30
CA VAL A 45 -12.54 4.29 -5.64
C VAL A 45 -11.49 4.62 -4.58
N LEU A 46 -10.94 3.58 -3.94
CA LEU A 46 -9.94 3.74 -2.91
C LEU A 46 -8.54 3.65 -3.52
N PHE A 47 -7.73 4.70 -3.38
CA PHE A 47 -6.34 4.74 -3.81
C PHE A 47 -5.44 4.37 -2.64
N VAL A 48 -4.59 3.36 -2.82
CA VAL A 48 -3.70 2.84 -1.77
C VAL A 48 -2.27 2.75 -2.30
N GLY A 49 -1.32 3.16 -1.48
CA GLY A 49 0.09 3.00 -1.78
C GLY A 49 0.86 4.31 -1.74
N SER A 50 1.77 4.49 -2.68
CA SER A 50 2.97 5.26 -2.40
C SER A 50 2.80 6.78 -2.48
N SER A 51 3.93 7.48 -2.32
CA SER A 51 4.03 8.93 -2.40
C SER A 51 3.45 9.53 -3.68
N SER A 52 3.38 8.77 -4.78
CA SER A 52 2.74 9.22 -6.02
C SER A 52 1.24 9.45 -5.87
N PHE A 53 0.55 8.64 -5.06
CA PHE A 53 -0.84 8.92 -4.70
C PHE A 53 -0.92 9.96 -3.59
N ARG A 54 -0.06 9.90 -2.57
CA ARG A 54 -0.04 10.88 -1.48
C ARG A 54 0.08 12.33 -1.97
N LEU A 55 0.91 12.57 -2.99
CA LEU A 55 1.24 13.90 -3.51
C LEU A 55 0.37 14.32 -4.71
N TRP A 56 -0.72 13.60 -4.99
CA TRP A 56 -1.63 13.93 -6.08
C TRP A 56 -2.70 14.93 -5.61
N ASP A 57 -2.31 16.20 -5.47
CA ASP A 57 -3.17 17.25 -4.91
C ASP A 57 -4.42 17.55 -5.76
N SER A 58 -4.36 17.31 -7.07
CA SER A 58 -5.46 17.51 -8.03
C SER A 58 -6.38 16.29 -8.19
N MET A 59 -6.24 15.24 -7.38
CA MET A 59 -6.95 13.97 -7.59
C MET A 59 -8.48 14.12 -7.69
N GLU A 60 -9.11 14.96 -6.87
CA GLU A 60 -10.56 15.18 -6.95
C GLU A 60 -11.00 15.83 -8.28
N GLU A 61 -10.17 16.71 -8.84
CA GLU A 61 -10.43 17.37 -10.13
C GLU A 61 -10.19 16.41 -11.31
N ASP A 62 -9.07 15.68 -11.28
CA ASP A 62 -8.68 14.73 -12.32
C ASP A 62 -9.66 13.55 -12.44
N PHE A 63 -10.32 13.19 -11.33
CA PHE A 63 -11.36 12.17 -11.28
C PHE A 63 -12.77 12.77 -11.16
N SER A 64 -12.99 13.99 -11.68
CA SER A 64 -14.29 14.64 -11.64
C SER A 64 -15.43 13.72 -12.16
N GLY A 65 -16.49 13.59 -11.37
CA GLY A 65 -17.60 12.67 -11.63
C GLY A 65 -17.43 11.26 -11.02
N ILE A 66 -16.26 10.94 -10.46
CA ILE A 66 -15.99 9.72 -9.71
C ILE A 66 -15.63 10.10 -8.27
N LYS A 67 -16.25 9.47 -7.29
CA LYS A 67 -15.86 9.66 -5.89
C LYS A 67 -14.58 8.90 -5.62
N VAL A 68 -13.61 9.55 -4.99
CA VAL A 68 -12.30 8.97 -4.69
C VAL A 68 -11.98 9.13 -3.21
N ILE A 69 -11.19 8.22 -2.67
CA ILE A 69 -10.61 8.30 -1.32
C ILE A 69 -9.12 8.03 -1.48
N ASN A 70 -8.28 8.96 -1.02
CA ASN A 70 -6.83 8.82 -1.07
C ASN A 70 -6.29 8.29 0.26
N ARG A 71 -5.72 7.09 0.25
CA ARG A 71 -4.97 6.47 1.36
C ARG A 71 -3.54 6.18 0.94
N GLY A 72 -2.97 7.08 0.14
CA GLY A 72 -1.57 7.05 -0.21
C GLY A 72 -0.71 7.62 0.92
N PHE A 73 0.33 6.89 1.32
CA PHE A 73 1.34 7.36 2.26
C PHE A 73 2.75 7.01 1.75
N GLY A 74 3.69 7.92 1.96
CA GLY A 74 4.97 7.93 1.24
C GLY A 74 5.92 6.86 1.76
N GLY A 75 6.55 6.10 0.86
CA GLY A 75 7.52 5.05 1.25
C GLY A 75 6.88 3.75 1.75
N ALA A 76 5.57 3.55 1.59
CA ALA A 76 4.92 2.32 1.99
C ALA A 76 5.40 1.10 1.16
N SER A 77 5.81 0.04 1.84
CA SER A 77 5.92 -1.31 1.29
C SER A 77 4.58 -2.05 1.36
N PHE A 78 4.45 -3.21 0.71
CA PHE A 78 3.25 -4.04 0.89
C PHE A 78 3.06 -4.48 2.33
N SER A 79 4.14 -4.73 3.08
CA SER A 79 4.04 -5.13 4.48
C SER A 79 3.39 -4.03 5.34
N ASP A 80 3.68 -2.76 5.06
CA ASP A 80 3.06 -1.61 5.72
C ASP A 80 1.57 -1.50 5.35
N ILE A 81 1.24 -1.67 4.07
CA ILE A 81 -0.15 -1.62 3.60
C ILE A 81 -0.98 -2.75 4.22
N ILE A 82 -0.41 -3.96 4.31
CA ILE A 82 -1.05 -5.12 4.96
C ILE A 82 -1.26 -4.84 6.46
N HIS A 83 -0.22 -4.33 7.14
CA HIS A 83 -0.29 -3.98 8.56
C HIS A 83 -1.45 -3.02 8.85
N TYR A 84 -1.64 -2.03 7.98
CA TYR A 84 -2.68 -1.01 8.16
C TYR A 84 -4.01 -1.30 7.45
N ALA A 85 -4.15 -2.40 6.72
CA ALA A 85 -5.33 -2.68 5.89
C ALA A 85 -6.67 -2.55 6.65
N ASP A 86 -6.68 -2.92 7.92
CA ASP A 86 -7.85 -2.84 8.81
C ASP A 86 -8.28 -1.43 9.17
N ARG A 87 -7.41 -0.44 8.92
CA ARG A 87 -7.64 0.98 9.16
C ARG A 87 -7.78 1.76 7.85
N ILE A 88 -7.04 1.37 6.81
CA ILE A 88 -6.99 2.13 5.55
C ILE A 88 -7.74 1.51 4.36
N ILE A 89 -8.21 0.26 4.45
CA ILE A 89 -8.97 -0.40 3.36
C ILE A 89 -10.33 -0.90 3.85
N ILE A 90 -10.32 -1.76 4.87
CA ILE A 90 -11.52 -2.48 5.32
C ILE A 90 -12.67 -1.56 5.75
N PRO A 91 -12.44 -0.44 6.48
CA PRO A 91 -13.52 0.43 6.94
C PRO A 91 -14.33 1.05 5.79
N TYR A 92 -13.72 1.28 4.64
CA TYR A 92 -14.35 1.92 3.47
C TYR A 92 -15.22 0.95 2.65
N LYS A 93 -15.09 -0.36 2.88
CA LYS A 93 -15.78 -1.43 2.13
C LYS A 93 -15.74 -1.20 0.59
N PRO A 94 -14.57 -0.91 0.00
CA PRO A 94 -14.50 -0.46 -1.38
C PRO A 94 -14.90 -1.56 -2.38
N GLU A 95 -15.62 -1.16 -3.42
CA GLU A 95 -15.82 -2.02 -4.60
C GLU A 95 -14.57 -2.05 -5.48
N ASN A 96 -13.80 -0.96 -5.52
CA ASN A 96 -12.61 -0.81 -6.35
C ASN A 96 -11.44 -0.25 -5.53
N VAL A 97 -10.30 -0.93 -5.56
CA VAL A 97 -9.05 -0.48 -4.93
C VAL A 97 -7.97 -0.33 -6.01
N LEU A 98 -7.46 0.89 -6.18
CA LEU A 98 -6.33 1.20 -7.04
C LEU A 98 -5.03 1.10 -6.21
N ILE A 99 -4.09 0.25 -6.62
CA ILE A 99 -2.83 0.03 -5.91
C ILE A 99 -1.67 0.58 -6.73
N TYR A 100 -0.79 1.34 -6.08
CA TYR A 100 0.52 1.70 -6.63
C TYR A 100 1.62 1.59 -5.57
N ALA A 101 2.30 0.45 -5.56
CA ALA A 101 3.33 0.06 -4.59
C ALA A 101 4.31 -0.96 -5.21
N GLY A 102 5.27 -1.47 -4.44
CA GLY A 102 6.23 -2.50 -4.87
C GLY A 102 7.65 -1.99 -5.10
N SER A 103 7.82 -0.75 -5.57
CA SER A 103 9.16 -0.20 -5.80
C SER A 103 9.92 0.05 -4.49
N HIS A 104 9.20 0.26 -3.37
CA HIS A 104 9.86 0.37 -2.07
C HIS A 104 10.36 -0.98 -1.55
N ASP A 105 9.52 -2.00 -1.70
CA ASP A 105 9.84 -3.39 -1.35
C ASP A 105 11.13 -3.86 -2.04
N LEU A 106 11.27 -3.60 -3.34
CA LEU A 106 12.44 -4.00 -4.12
C LEU A 106 13.72 -3.29 -3.70
N HIS A 107 13.70 -1.96 -3.66
CA HIS A 107 14.93 -1.15 -3.67
C HIS A 107 15.35 -0.67 -2.28
N GLU A 108 14.43 -0.61 -1.33
CA GLU A 108 14.70 -0.25 0.05
C GLU A 108 14.49 -1.45 0.99
N GLY A 109 13.54 -2.33 0.66
CA GLY A 109 13.28 -3.57 1.38
C GLY A 109 14.15 -4.76 0.95
N ASN A 110 14.88 -4.66 -0.17
CA ASN A 110 15.67 -5.74 -0.78
C ASN A 110 14.85 -7.00 -1.12
N ALA A 111 13.54 -6.88 -1.32
CA ALA A 111 12.69 -7.97 -1.75
C ALA A 111 13.00 -8.35 -3.20
N THR A 112 12.81 -9.63 -3.51
CA THR A 112 12.80 -10.13 -4.88
C THR A 112 11.46 -9.82 -5.58
N PRO A 113 11.42 -9.76 -6.92
CA PRO A 113 10.18 -9.63 -7.69
C PRO A 113 9.09 -10.65 -7.32
N GLU A 114 9.50 -11.88 -7.01
CA GLU A 114 8.64 -12.95 -6.55
C GLU A 114 8.04 -12.66 -5.17
N GLU A 115 8.84 -12.18 -4.21
CA GLU A 115 8.36 -11.80 -2.87
C GLU A 115 7.37 -10.64 -2.94
N VAL A 116 7.61 -9.64 -3.79
CA VAL A 116 6.67 -8.53 -4.01
C VAL A 116 5.32 -9.04 -4.54
N LEU A 117 5.33 -9.98 -5.49
CA LEU A 117 4.10 -10.60 -5.97
C LEU A 117 3.38 -11.38 -4.86
N GLU A 118 4.10 -12.11 -4.01
CA GLU A 118 3.49 -12.84 -2.90
C GLU A 118 2.87 -11.90 -1.86
N SER A 119 3.53 -10.79 -1.50
CA SER A 119 2.94 -9.78 -0.61
C SER A 119 1.70 -9.12 -1.22
N LEU A 120 1.70 -8.83 -2.52
CA LEU A 120 0.51 -8.35 -3.21
C LEU A 120 -0.65 -9.36 -3.14
N LYS A 121 -0.38 -10.65 -3.35
CA LYS A 121 -1.39 -11.72 -3.22
C LYS A 121 -1.90 -11.83 -1.78
N GLU A 122 -1.05 -11.67 -0.79
CA GLU A 122 -1.42 -11.67 0.62
C GLU A 122 -2.39 -10.52 0.93
N LEU A 123 -2.08 -9.31 0.46
CA LEU A 123 -2.99 -8.17 0.58
C LEU A 123 -4.34 -8.45 -0.09
N CYS A 124 -4.34 -8.94 -1.34
CA CYS A 124 -5.58 -9.29 -2.04
C CYS A 124 -6.39 -10.34 -1.27
N LYS A 125 -5.73 -11.38 -0.74
CA LYS A 125 -6.37 -12.43 0.05
C LYS A 125 -6.96 -11.88 1.35
N LEU A 126 -6.24 -11.03 2.08
CA LEU A 126 -6.71 -10.38 3.30
C LEU A 126 -8.00 -9.61 3.03
N VAL A 127 -8.00 -8.78 2.00
CA VAL A 127 -9.16 -7.94 1.65
C VAL A 127 -10.31 -8.80 1.14
N TRP A 128 -10.09 -9.73 0.21
CA TRP A 128 -11.15 -10.60 -0.31
C TRP A 128 -11.79 -11.51 0.74
N THR A 129 -11.06 -11.85 1.80
CA THR A 129 -11.64 -12.62 2.92
C THR A 129 -12.75 -11.84 3.64
N ARG A 130 -12.62 -10.51 3.72
CA ARG A 130 -13.58 -9.63 4.41
C ARG A 130 -14.55 -8.94 3.46
N LEU A 131 -14.08 -8.66 2.24
CA LEU A 131 -14.77 -7.92 1.18
C LEU A 131 -14.65 -8.69 -0.15
N PRO A 132 -15.41 -9.80 -0.30
CA PRO A 132 -15.19 -10.75 -1.41
C PRO A 132 -15.47 -10.20 -2.82
N LYS A 133 -16.20 -9.06 -2.91
CA LYS A 133 -16.56 -8.39 -4.15
C LYS A 133 -15.57 -7.30 -4.58
N THR A 134 -14.58 -6.97 -3.76
CA THR A 134 -13.61 -5.93 -4.09
C THR A 134 -12.80 -6.31 -5.33
N LYS A 135 -12.66 -5.37 -6.26
CA LYS A 135 -11.76 -5.47 -7.41
C LYS A 135 -10.49 -4.67 -7.14
N PHE A 136 -9.36 -5.24 -7.51
CA PHE A 136 -8.07 -4.58 -7.47
C PHE A 136 -7.65 -4.13 -8.86
N TYR A 137 -7.00 -2.98 -8.93
CA TYR A 137 -6.40 -2.43 -10.13
C TYR A 137 -4.97 -2.04 -9.77
N PHE A 138 -4.00 -2.82 -10.22
CA PHE A 138 -2.60 -2.54 -9.95
C PHE A 138 -2.00 -1.69 -11.06
N VAL A 139 -1.51 -0.51 -10.69
CA VAL A 139 -0.79 0.39 -11.59
C VAL A 139 0.66 -0.06 -11.67
N SER A 140 1.17 -0.31 -12.87
CA SER A 140 2.55 -0.75 -13.08
C SER A 140 3.54 0.20 -12.44
N MET A 141 4.58 -0.33 -11.80
CA MET A 141 5.67 0.49 -11.28
C MET A 141 6.33 1.24 -12.44
N LYS A 142 6.61 2.53 -12.25
CA LYS A 142 7.22 3.35 -13.30
C LYS A 142 8.75 3.25 -13.29
N PRO A 143 9.43 3.47 -14.44
CA PRO A 143 10.87 3.69 -14.47
C PRO A 143 11.28 4.85 -13.55
N SER A 144 12.42 4.69 -12.88
CA SER A 144 12.99 5.70 -12.00
C SER A 144 14.47 5.87 -12.32
N ILE A 145 14.86 7.11 -12.67
CA ILE A 145 16.27 7.45 -12.96
C ILE A 145 17.17 7.10 -11.77
N ALA A 146 16.70 7.34 -10.54
CA ALA A 146 17.43 7.00 -9.32
C ALA A 146 17.67 5.49 -9.15
N LYS A 147 16.86 4.65 -9.81
CA LYS A 147 16.88 3.18 -9.72
C LYS A 147 17.26 2.51 -11.04
N TRP A 148 17.81 3.28 -12.00
CA TRP A 148 18.03 2.82 -13.39
C TRP A 148 18.93 1.58 -13.47
N GLY A 149 19.95 1.49 -12.63
CA GLY A 149 20.84 0.33 -12.58
C GLY A 149 20.16 -0.99 -12.21
N ASN A 150 18.96 -0.94 -11.63
CA ASN A 150 18.18 -2.10 -11.18
C ASN A 150 16.79 -2.16 -11.86
N ILE A 151 16.62 -1.47 -13.00
CA ILE A 151 15.32 -1.34 -13.69
C ILE A 151 14.71 -2.69 -14.10
N GLU A 152 15.55 -3.70 -14.32
CA GLU A 152 15.13 -5.06 -14.64
C GLU A 152 14.31 -5.70 -13.52
N LEU A 153 14.54 -5.33 -12.25
CA LEU A 153 13.73 -5.80 -11.12
C LEU A 153 12.31 -5.26 -11.22
N ASP A 154 12.15 -3.98 -11.53
CA ASP A 154 10.83 -3.37 -11.71
C ASP A 154 10.10 -4.00 -12.91
N GLN A 155 10.79 -4.20 -14.04
CA GLN A 155 10.23 -4.84 -15.23
C GLN A 155 9.79 -6.29 -14.96
N LYS A 156 10.64 -7.08 -14.30
CA LYS A 156 10.32 -8.46 -13.94
C LYS A 156 9.10 -8.53 -13.02
N THR A 157 9.05 -7.67 -12.01
CA THR A 157 7.92 -7.57 -11.08
C THR A 157 6.63 -7.18 -11.80
N ASN A 158 6.69 -6.15 -12.65
CA ASN A 158 5.57 -5.73 -13.50
C ASN A 158 5.06 -6.89 -14.36
N HIS A 159 5.97 -7.66 -14.98
CA HIS A 159 5.59 -8.82 -15.78
C HIS A 159 4.91 -9.91 -14.95
N LEU A 160 5.44 -10.24 -13.77
CA LEU A 160 4.85 -11.23 -12.86
C LEU A 160 3.45 -10.82 -12.39
N ILE A 161 3.24 -9.54 -12.07
CA ILE A 161 1.92 -9.03 -11.65
C ILE A 161 0.95 -8.99 -12.84
N TRP A 162 1.41 -8.64 -14.04
CA TRP A 162 0.61 -8.75 -15.26
C TRP A 162 0.18 -10.20 -15.53
N GLN A 163 1.07 -11.19 -15.35
CA GLN A 163 0.69 -12.60 -15.46
C GLN A 163 -0.33 -13.01 -14.40
N TYR A 164 -0.21 -12.48 -13.18
CA TYR A 164 -1.16 -12.74 -12.10
C TYR A 164 -2.55 -12.17 -12.41
N SER A 165 -2.66 -10.98 -13.01
CA SER A 165 -3.96 -10.39 -13.39
C SER A 165 -4.75 -11.28 -14.35
N LYS A 166 -4.08 -12.08 -15.18
CA LYS A 166 -4.75 -13.03 -16.09
C LYS A 166 -5.40 -14.23 -15.39
N LYS A 167 -5.19 -14.40 -14.09
CA LYS A 167 -5.72 -15.54 -13.31
C LYS A 167 -7.08 -15.27 -12.67
N THR A 168 -7.55 -14.03 -12.62
CA THR A 168 -8.85 -13.68 -12.02
C THR A 168 -9.40 -12.38 -12.60
N ASP A 169 -10.72 -12.31 -12.77
CA ASP A 169 -11.47 -11.13 -13.19
C ASP A 169 -11.63 -10.05 -12.09
N ARG A 170 -11.15 -10.33 -10.87
CA ARG A 170 -11.16 -9.40 -9.73
C ARG A 170 -9.85 -8.62 -9.57
N PHE A 171 -8.91 -8.83 -10.48
CA PHE A 171 -7.61 -8.15 -10.45
C PHE A 171 -7.24 -7.71 -11.87
N GLU A 172 -7.11 -6.41 -12.06
CA GLU A 172 -6.69 -5.80 -13.32
C GLU A 172 -5.29 -5.19 -13.20
N TYR A 173 -4.55 -5.19 -14.31
CA TYR A 173 -3.24 -4.57 -14.42
C TYR A 173 -3.32 -3.36 -15.37
N ILE A 174 -2.86 -2.21 -14.89
CA ILE A 174 -2.81 -0.96 -15.65
C ILE A 174 -1.36 -0.67 -16.00
N ASP A 175 -1.01 -0.80 -17.29
CA ASP A 175 0.32 -0.46 -17.79
C ASP A 175 0.44 1.06 -17.98
N ILE A 176 1.33 1.69 -17.21
CA ILE A 176 1.78 3.07 -17.40
C ILE A 176 3.24 3.14 -17.82
N TRP A 177 3.98 2.03 -17.83
CA TRP A 177 5.43 1.99 -18.09
C TRP A 177 5.76 2.71 -19.39
N ASN A 178 5.04 2.34 -20.45
CA ASN A 178 5.28 2.84 -21.80
C ASN A 178 4.90 4.32 -22.00
N ILE A 179 4.09 4.89 -21.11
CA ILE A 179 3.66 6.29 -21.18
C ILE A 179 4.74 7.19 -20.55
N VAL A 180 5.38 6.70 -19.50
CA VAL A 180 6.30 7.49 -18.65
C VAL A 180 7.77 7.10 -18.81
N ASP A 181 8.09 6.32 -19.85
CA ASP A 181 9.43 5.88 -20.18
C ASP A 181 10.30 7.07 -20.67
N PRO A 182 11.31 7.51 -19.90
CA PRO A 182 12.16 8.63 -20.28
C PRO A 182 12.92 8.39 -21.59
N GLU A 183 13.25 7.13 -21.94
CA GLU A 183 13.92 6.85 -23.22
C GLU A 183 12.99 7.19 -24.39
N LYS A 184 11.68 6.96 -24.24
CA LYS A 184 10.67 7.34 -25.24
C LYS A 184 10.38 8.84 -25.25
N TRP A 185 10.62 9.56 -24.15
CA TRP A 185 10.52 11.02 -24.12
C TRP A 185 11.66 11.71 -24.90
N THR A 186 12.77 11.01 -25.15
CA THR A 186 13.89 11.56 -25.94
C THR A 186 13.79 11.30 -27.44
N THR A 187 12.87 10.43 -27.89
CA THR A 187 12.69 10.09 -29.32
C THR A 187 11.70 10.99 -30.05
N ASP A 188 10.87 11.76 -29.34
CA ASP A 188 10.05 12.81 -29.94
C ASP A 188 10.86 14.11 -30.05
N LYS A 189 11.90 14.07 -30.91
CA LYS A 189 12.38 15.29 -31.56
C LYS A 189 11.39 15.64 -32.66
N VAL A 190 10.52 16.60 -32.36
CA VAL A 190 9.79 17.42 -33.34
C VAL A 190 10.78 18.02 -34.34
#